data_AF-A0A4R9PRK5-F1
#
_entry.id   AF-A0A4R9PRK5-F1
#
_cell.length_a   1.000
_cell.length_b   1.000
_cell.length_c   1.000
_cell.angle_alpha   90.00
_cell.angle_beta   90.00
_cell.angle_gamma   90.00
#
_symmetry.space_group_name_H-M   'P 1'
#
loop_
_entity.id
_entity.type
_entity.pdbx_description
1 polymer ?
#
loop_
_entity_poly.entity_id
_entity_poly.type
_entity_poly.pdbx_seq_one_letter_code
_entity_poly.pdbx_strand_id
1 'polypeptide(L)'
;EDFAVFALGSSLTVEAALVAKGIKLRSIGYGNALPKFRTRIETRGVGPFGGEMVVSMRPIRQCDVDKVRALTARFPHAHGSPIHVGEPAIIGIEDLMAPDWGDAVEIMDGEVPVF
;
A
#
# COMPACT_ATOMS: atom_id res chain seq x y z
N GLU A 1 6.89 13.98 -31.56
CA GLU A 1 5.51 14.45 -31.45
C GLU A 1 4.51 13.31 -31.18
N ASP A 2 4.97 12.14 -30.70
CA ASP A 2 4.10 10.99 -30.39
C ASP A 2 4.23 10.58 -28.92
N PHE A 3 3.61 11.36 -28.02
CA PHE A 3 3.58 11.04 -26.59
C PHE A 3 2.17 10.61 -26.18
N ALA A 4 2.10 9.54 -25.38
CA ALA A 4 0.90 9.16 -24.64
C ALA A 4 1.15 9.42 -23.15
N VAL A 5 0.25 10.16 -22.50
CA VAL A 5 0.35 10.52 -21.09
C VAL A 5 -0.62 9.68 -20.27
N PHE A 6 -0.13 9.10 -19.19
CA PHE A 6 -0.92 8.32 -18.24
C PHE A 6 -0.88 9.00 -16.87
N ALA A 7 -2.05 9.38 -16.37
CA ALA A 7 -2.20 9.83 -14.99
C ALA A 7 -2.62 8.62 -14.13
N LEU A 8 -1.75 8.21 -13.21
CA LEU A 8 -2.04 7.13 -12.26
C LEU A 8 -2.60 7.73 -10.97
N GLY A 9 -3.59 7.06 -10.38
CA GLY A 9 -4.30 7.54 -9.19
C GLY A 9 -3.42 7.70 -7.95
N SER A 10 -3.84 8.59 -7.03
CA SER A 10 -3.14 8.90 -5.77
C SER A 10 -3.93 8.40 -4.55
N SER A 11 -3.21 8.03 -3.48
CA SER A 11 -3.74 7.49 -2.21
C SER A 11 -4.60 8.46 -1.40
N LEU A 12 -4.61 9.76 -1.77
CA LEU A 12 -5.19 10.84 -0.97
C LEU A 12 -6.67 10.62 -0.62
N THR A 13 -7.46 10.04 -1.53
CA THR A 13 -8.90 9.83 -1.34
C THR A 13 -9.21 8.76 -0.29
N VAL A 14 -8.34 7.75 -0.16
CA VAL A 14 -8.60 6.62 0.74
C VAL A 14 -8.20 6.95 2.17
N GLU A 15 -7.09 7.65 2.37
CA GLU A 15 -6.63 8.05 3.70
C GLU A 15 -7.66 8.91 4.43
N ALA A 16 -8.21 9.91 3.75
CA ALA A 16 -9.26 10.76 4.29
C ALA A 16 -10.51 9.93 4.68
N ALA A 17 -10.89 8.95 3.86
CA ALA A 17 -12.03 8.09 4.14
C ALA A 17 -11.79 7.13 5.32
N LEU A 18 -10.57 6.60 5.47
CA LEU A 18 -10.17 5.77 6.61
C LEU A 18 -10.22 6.58 7.91
N VAL A 19 -9.64 7.78 7.91
CA VAL A 19 -9.65 8.69 9.07
C VAL A 19 -11.07 9.11 9.44
N ALA A 20 -11.92 9.41 8.45
CA ALA A 20 -13.33 9.74 8.69
C ALA A 20 -14.13 8.57 9.30
N LYS A 21 -13.65 7.33 9.19
CA LYS A 21 -14.21 6.15 9.86
C LYS A 21 -13.53 5.79 11.18
N GLY A 22 -12.69 6.69 11.69
CA GLY A 22 -12.02 6.53 12.98
C GLY A 22 -10.82 5.58 12.95
N ILE A 23 -10.35 5.19 11.76
CA ILE A 23 -9.12 4.41 11.62
C ILE A 23 -7.96 5.36 11.83
N LYS A 24 -7.19 5.13 12.89
CA LYS A 24 -6.01 5.92 13.20
C LYS A 24 -4.88 5.49 12.27
N LEU A 25 -4.57 6.32 11.29
CA LEU A 25 -3.39 6.16 10.46
C LEU A 25 -2.19 6.81 11.15
N ARG A 26 -1.04 6.15 11.07
CA ARG A 26 0.21 6.74 11.52
C ARG A 26 0.51 8.00 10.72
N SER A 27 0.86 9.06 11.44
CA SER A 27 1.36 10.28 10.81
C SER A 27 2.69 9.97 10.14
N ILE A 28 2.70 9.99 8.81
CA ILE A 28 3.94 10.12 8.05
C ILE A 28 4.35 11.59 8.17
N GLY A 29 5.58 11.85 8.62
CA GLY A 29 6.09 13.21 8.77
C GLY A 29 5.91 14.03 7.48
N TYR A 30 5.79 15.35 7.60
CA TYR A 30 5.62 16.20 6.43
C TYR A 30 6.79 16.00 5.44
N GLY A 31 6.48 15.60 4.21
CA GLY A 31 7.48 15.30 3.17
C GLY A 31 7.89 13.84 3.07
N ASN A 32 7.52 12.99 4.03
CA ASN A 32 7.86 11.56 3.99
C ASN A 32 6.88 10.80 3.10
N ALA A 33 7.43 9.95 2.23
CA ALA A 33 6.64 9.09 1.38
C ALA A 33 6.43 7.73 2.07
N LEU A 34 5.24 7.14 1.90
CA LEU A 34 5.00 5.76 2.36
C LEU A 34 6.05 4.81 1.80
N PRO A 35 6.52 3.83 2.61
CA PRO A 35 7.43 2.82 2.14
C PRO A 35 6.75 2.00 1.05
N LYS A 36 7.46 1.79 -0.04
CA LYS A 36 7.04 0.95 -1.15
C LYS A 36 8.07 -0.13 -1.39
N PHE A 37 7.55 -1.30 -1.71
CA PHE A 37 8.35 -2.50 -1.88
C PHE A 37 7.98 -3.15 -3.20
N ARG A 38 8.99 -3.68 -3.89
CA ARG A 38 8.80 -4.62 -4.97
C ARG A 38 8.49 -5.99 -4.35
N THR A 39 7.38 -6.58 -4.78
CA THR A 39 6.96 -7.92 -4.34
C THR A 39 7.49 -8.99 -5.29
N ARG A 40 7.25 -10.27 -4.96
CA ARG A 40 7.39 -11.40 -5.91
C ARG A 40 6.09 -11.72 -6.65
N ILE A 41 5.08 -10.85 -6.57
CA ILE A 41 3.81 -11.03 -7.28
C ILE A 41 3.94 -10.45 -8.68
N GLU A 42 3.88 -11.30 -9.70
CA GLU A 42 3.93 -10.87 -11.09
C GLU A 42 2.64 -10.15 -11.53
N THR A 43 2.78 -9.02 -12.20
CA THR A 43 1.67 -8.38 -12.90
C THR A 43 1.27 -9.18 -14.13
N ARG A 44 0.02 -9.00 -14.59
CA ARG A 44 -0.41 -9.61 -15.85
C ARG A 44 0.27 -8.89 -17.02
N GLY A 45 1.20 -9.58 -17.69
CA GLY A 45 1.89 -9.05 -18.85
C GLY A 45 0.98 -8.74 -20.03
N VAL A 46 1.28 -7.66 -20.77
CA VAL A 46 0.62 -7.24 -22.00
C VAL A 46 1.66 -6.72 -22.98
N GLY A 47 1.91 -7.46 -24.05
CA GLY A 47 2.96 -7.12 -25.02
C GLY A 47 4.34 -7.03 -24.33
N PRO A 48 5.11 -5.95 -24.52
CA PRO A 48 6.40 -5.77 -23.86
C PRO A 48 6.30 -5.35 -22.38
N PHE A 49 5.09 -5.08 -21.86
CA PHE A 49 4.90 -4.59 -20.50
C PHE A 49 4.61 -5.73 -19.53
N GLY A 50 5.33 -5.77 -18.41
CA GLY A 50 5.16 -6.72 -17.32
C GLY A 50 6.22 -6.51 -16.25
N GLY A 51 6.11 -7.27 -15.15
CA GLY A 51 7.07 -7.26 -14.05
C GLY A 51 6.40 -7.38 -12.68
N GLU A 52 7.22 -7.28 -11.64
CA GLU A 52 6.81 -7.41 -10.25
C GLU A 52 5.93 -6.25 -9.78
N MET A 53 4.86 -6.57 -9.05
CA MET A 53 3.95 -5.60 -8.45
C MET A 53 4.65 -4.82 -7.35
N VAL A 54 4.49 -3.49 -7.38
CA VAL A 54 4.93 -2.60 -6.29
C VAL A 54 3.75 -2.31 -5.37
N VAL A 55 3.97 -2.46 -4.07
CA VAL A 55 2.98 -2.20 -3.02
C VAL A 55 3.45 -1.09 -2.10
N SER A 56 2.53 -0.33 -1.52
CA SER A 56 2.81 0.58 -0.40
C SER A 56 2.38 -0.07 0.91
N MET A 57 3.17 0.09 1.98
CA MET A 57 2.83 -0.49 3.28
C MET A 57 2.36 0.57 4.28
N ARG A 58 1.32 0.24 5.06
CA ARG A 58 0.93 1.00 6.25
C ARG A 58 0.79 0.06 7.46
N PRO A 59 1.28 0.47 8.64
CA PRO A 59 0.96 -0.20 9.89
C PRO A 59 -0.48 0.12 10.27
N ILE A 60 -1.29 -0.91 10.49
CA ILE A 60 -2.71 -0.80 10.85
C ILE A 60 -2.95 -1.62 12.10
N ARG A 61 -3.70 -1.08 13.06
CA ARG A 61 -4.12 -1.84 14.24
C ARG A 61 -4.88 -3.09 13.82
N GLN A 62 -4.55 -4.23 14.41
CA GLN A 62 -5.14 -5.51 14.02
C GLN A 62 -6.68 -5.50 14.04
N CYS A 63 -7.28 -4.80 15.00
CA CYS A 63 -8.74 -4.66 15.13
C CYS A 63 -9.42 -3.78 14.07
N ASP A 64 -8.65 -3.02 13.28
CA ASP A 64 -9.17 -2.15 12.22
C ASP A 64 -9.00 -2.76 10.82
N VAL A 65 -8.27 -3.88 10.67
CA VAL A 65 -7.97 -4.50 9.36
C VAL A 65 -9.23 -4.80 8.55
N ASP A 66 -10.26 -5.38 9.16
CA ASP A 66 -11.50 -5.71 8.45
C ASP A 66 -12.25 -4.45 7.99
N LYS A 67 -12.17 -3.36 8.77
CA LYS A 67 -12.73 -2.07 8.36
C LYS A 67 -11.95 -1.47 7.21
N VAL A 68 -10.61 -1.56 7.23
CA VAL A 68 -9.76 -1.13 6.12
C VAL A 68 -10.14 -1.88 4.85
N ARG A 69 -10.21 -3.22 4.90
CA ARG A 69 -10.61 -4.06 3.75
C ARG A 69 -11.97 -3.66 3.21
N ALA A 70 -12.99 -3.59 4.07
CA ALA A 70 -14.35 -3.27 3.65
C ALA A 70 -14.47 -1.86 3.05
N LEU A 71 -13.73 -0.88 3.59
CA LEU A 71 -13.79 0.49 3.09
C LEU A 71 -13.05 0.64 1.76
N THR A 72 -11.84 0.12 1.67
CA THR A 72 -10.97 0.25 0.49
C THR A 72 -11.49 -0.55 -0.71
N ALA A 73 -12.18 -1.67 -0.47
CA ALA A 73 -12.87 -2.43 -1.52
C ALA A 73 -13.91 -1.61 -2.31
N ARG A 74 -14.41 -0.50 -1.75
CA ARG A 74 -15.35 0.40 -2.43
C ARG A 74 -14.68 1.35 -3.44
N PHE A 75 -13.35 1.31 -3.54
CA PHE A 75 -12.55 2.15 -4.43
C PHE A 75 -11.71 1.29 -5.39
N PRO A 76 -12.31 0.41 -6.21
CA PRO A 76 -11.57 -0.58 -7.02
C PRO A 76 -10.70 0.04 -8.11
N HIS A 77 -11.00 1.27 -8.55
CA HIS A 77 -10.22 1.99 -9.56
C HIS A 77 -9.12 2.89 -8.96
N ALA A 78 -8.97 2.89 -7.62
CA ALA A 78 -7.91 3.62 -6.93
C ALA A 78 -6.99 2.65 -6.18
N HIS A 79 -7.31 2.30 -4.93
CA HIS A 79 -6.50 1.34 -4.14
C HIS A 79 -7.01 -0.10 -4.21
N GLY A 80 -8.34 -0.30 -4.30
CA GLY A 80 -8.92 -1.63 -4.05
C GLY A 80 -8.66 -2.12 -2.61
N SER A 81 -9.14 -3.34 -2.30
CA SER A 81 -8.81 -4.00 -1.03
C SER A 81 -7.30 -4.27 -0.95
N PRO A 82 -6.69 -4.27 0.25
CA PRO A 82 -5.30 -4.69 0.44
C PRO A 82 -4.99 -6.00 -0.29
N ILE A 83 -3.86 -6.02 -1.00
CA ILE A 83 -3.37 -7.21 -1.70
C ILE A 83 -2.82 -8.22 -0.69
N HIS A 84 -2.30 -7.74 0.44
CA HIS A 84 -1.74 -8.58 1.50
C HIS A 84 -1.86 -7.95 2.89
N VAL A 85 -1.95 -8.78 3.92
CA VAL A 85 -1.94 -8.36 5.33
C VAL A 85 -1.11 -9.34 6.14
N GLY A 86 -0.18 -8.82 6.95
CA GLY A 86 0.67 -9.63 7.82
C GLY A 86 2.00 -9.99 7.17
N GLU A 87 2.43 -11.26 7.32
CA GLU A 87 3.80 -11.72 7.06
C GLU A 87 4.37 -11.26 5.69
N PRO A 88 5.29 -10.27 5.65
CA PRO A 88 5.80 -9.68 4.40
C PRO A 88 6.53 -10.69 3.50
N ALA A 89 7.17 -11.71 4.08
CA ALA A 89 7.90 -12.71 3.31
C ALA A 89 7.01 -13.50 2.34
N ILE A 90 5.70 -13.62 2.62
CA ILE A 90 4.73 -14.29 1.73
C ILE A 90 4.66 -13.60 0.37
N ILE A 91 4.80 -12.27 0.33
CA ILE A 91 4.82 -11.49 -0.91
C ILE A 91 6.24 -11.12 -1.34
N GLY A 92 7.26 -11.76 -0.76
CA GLY A 92 8.66 -11.61 -1.15
C GLY A 92 9.38 -10.40 -0.58
N ILE A 93 8.83 -9.76 0.45
CA ILE A 93 9.49 -8.63 1.14
C ILE A 93 10.24 -9.19 2.36
N GLU A 94 11.57 -9.08 2.36
CA GLU A 94 12.43 -9.67 3.40
C GLU A 94 12.70 -8.73 4.58
N ASP A 95 12.77 -7.42 4.33
CA ASP A 95 13.03 -6.40 5.35
C ASP A 95 12.15 -5.16 5.15
N LEU A 96 11.27 -4.88 6.12
CA LEU A 96 10.39 -3.70 6.09
C LEU A 96 11.10 -2.38 6.43
N MET A 97 12.31 -2.47 6.96
CA MET A 97 13.15 -1.29 7.24
C MET A 97 14.02 -0.89 6.04
N ALA A 98 13.99 -1.67 4.96
CA ALA A 98 14.72 -1.40 3.73
C ALA A 98 13.76 -1.27 2.52
N PRO A 99 12.88 -0.25 2.49
CA PRO A 99 11.98 -0.06 1.35
C PRO A 99 12.77 0.27 0.07
N ASP A 100 12.31 -0.28 -1.06
CA ASP A 100 12.84 0.08 -2.38
C ASP A 100 12.62 1.57 -2.69
N TRP A 101 11.54 2.15 -2.17
CA TRP A 101 11.24 3.58 -2.27
C TRP A 101 10.50 4.13 -1.05
N GLY A 102 10.74 5.41 -0.75
CA GLY A 102 10.09 6.10 0.38
C GLY A 102 10.79 5.83 1.71
N ASP A 103 10.09 6.08 2.80
CA ASP A 103 10.67 6.08 4.14
C ASP A 103 10.17 4.88 4.95
N ALA A 104 11.09 4.17 5.60
CA ALA A 104 10.75 3.07 6.48
C ALA A 104 9.83 3.55 7.62
N VAL A 105 8.92 2.68 8.05
CA VAL A 105 8.01 2.94 9.15
C VAL A 105 8.00 1.76 10.11
N GLU A 106 8.16 2.06 11.40
CA GLU A 106 8.08 1.06 12.45
C GLU A 106 6.66 0.49 12.55
N ILE A 107 6.54 -0.78 12.91
CA ILE A 107 5.28 -1.45 13.26
C ILE A 107 5.30 -1.64 14.78
N MET A 108 4.30 -1.07 15.46
CA MET A 108 4.21 -1.13 16.92
C MET A 108 3.37 -2.33 17.37
N ASP A 109 3.46 -2.65 18.65
CA ASP A 109 2.64 -3.68 19.28
C ASP A 109 1.14 -3.49 18.97
N GLY A 110 0.49 -4.56 18.51
CA GLY A 110 -0.91 -4.58 18.11
C GLY A 110 -1.20 -4.06 16.71
N GLU A 111 -0.18 -3.69 15.94
CA GLU A 111 -0.29 -3.36 14.53
C GLU A 111 0.18 -4.52 13.64
N VAL A 112 -0.33 -4.53 12.41
CA VAL A 112 0.09 -5.43 11.35
C VAL A 112 0.39 -4.61 10.09
N PRO A 113 1.40 -5.00 9.29
CA PRO A 113 1.62 -4.39 8.00
C PRO A 113 0.48 -4.75 7.04
N VAL A 114 -0.03 -3.74 6.36
CA VAL A 114 -1.08 -3.86 5.34
C VAL A 114 -0.53 -3.28 4.05
N PHE A 115 -0.65 -4.04 2.97
CA PHE A 115 -0.11 -3.75 1.63
C PHE A 115 -1.24 -3.63 0.61
#